data_AF-A0A223S618-F1
#
_entry.id   AF-A0A223S618-F1
#
_cell.length_a   1.000
_cell.length_b   1.000
_cell.length_c   1.000
_cell.angle_alpha   90.00
_cell.angle_beta   90.00
_cell.angle_gamma   90.00
#
_symmetry.space_group_name_H-M   'P 1'
#
loop_
_entity.id
_entity.type
_entity.pdbx_description
1 polymer ?
#
loop_
_entity_poly.entity_id
_entity_poly.type
_entity_poly.pdbx_seq_one_letter_code
_entity_poly.pdbx_strand_id
1 'polypeptide(L)'
;MPLRPCLGVHGQPCNRLTRGSRCPEHQAEADRRREASRPSWVQRYGKDWQRVAKQFVDAAVRRGEGCVYCHQVGHYDEAGVHNSMTAGHIVAREDGGTNDDENLQLECRHCNSRKKRSRKGT
;
A
#
# COMPACT_ATOMS: atom_id res chain seq x y z
N MET A 1 20.75 -19.35 -15.99
CA MET A 1 20.59 -18.03 -16.65
C MET A 1 21.93 -17.63 -17.22
N PRO A 2 22.00 -17.16 -18.48
CA PRO A 2 23.25 -16.69 -19.07
C PRO A 2 23.79 -15.50 -18.26
N LEU A 3 25.12 -15.43 -18.15
CA LEU A 3 25.78 -14.25 -17.59
C LEU A 3 25.52 -13.07 -18.53
N ARG A 4 25.12 -11.94 -17.94
CA ARG A 4 24.88 -10.70 -18.67
C ARG A 4 25.67 -9.56 -18.04
N PRO A 5 26.02 -8.51 -18.80
CA PRO A 5 26.70 -7.34 -18.25
C PRO A 5 25.83 -6.64 -17.20
N CYS A 6 26.44 -6.25 -16.09
CA CYS A 6 25.77 -5.45 -15.07
C CYS A 6 25.40 -4.07 -15.62
N LEU A 7 24.14 -3.67 -15.42
CA LEU A 7 23.60 -2.38 -15.85
C LEU A 7 24.16 -1.16 -15.09
N GLY A 8 24.87 -1.38 -13.98
CA GLY A 8 25.33 -0.32 -13.08
C GLY A 8 24.19 0.51 -12.48
N VAL A 9 24.50 1.75 -12.12
CA VAL A 9 23.61 2.74 -11.47
C VAL A 9 23.91 4.13 -12.05
N HIS A 10 22.97 5.08 -11.94
CA HIS A 10 23.14 6.48 -12.40
C HIS A 10 23.54 6.65 -13.89
N GLY A 11 23.15 5.70 -14.75
CA GLY A 11 23.53 5.72 -16.17
C GLY A 11 25.00 5.36 -16.43
N GLN A 12 25.74 4.92 -15.42
CA GLN A 12 27.12 4.46 -15.54
C GLN A 12 27.15 2.93 -15.68
N PRO A 13 27.52 2.37 -16.85
CA PRO A 13 27.55 0.93 -17.04
C PRO A 13 28.75 0.30 -16.30
N CYS A 14 28.49 -0.78 -15.56
CA CYS A 14 29.51 -1.51 -14.81
C CYS A 14 30.19 -2.61 -15.65
N ASN A 15 29.44 -3.23 -16.56
CA ASN A 15 29.89 -4.31 -17.47
C ASN A 15 30.41 -5.61 -16.81
N ARG A 16 30.50 -5.69 -15.47
CA ARG A 16 30.81 -6.94 -14.75
C ARG A 16 29.74 -8.00 -15.04
N LEU A 17 30.16 -9.21 -15.42
CA LEU A 17 29.26 -10.32 -15.67
C LEU A 17 28.53 -10.74 -14.39
N THR A 18 27.20 -10.79 -14.45
CA THR A 18 26.33 -11.17 -13.32
C THR A 18 25.22 -12.12 -13.79
N ARG A 19 24.66 -12.90 -12.85
CA ARG A 19 23.48 -13.74 -13.09
C ARG A 19 22.17 -12.94 -13.11
N GLY A 20 22.16 -11.76 -12.51
CA GLY A 20 21.00 -10.85 -12.41
C GLY A 20 21.07 -9.67 -13.39
N SER A 21 20.31 -8.61 -13.12
CA SER A 21 20.40 -7.33 -13.83
C SER A 21 21.58 -6.48 -13.35
N ARG A 22 22.03 -6.68 -12.11
CA ARG A 22 23.16 -5.96 -11.48
C ARG A 22 24.08 -6.93 -10.72
N CYS A 23 25.33 -6.52 -10.50
CA CYS A 23 26.22 -7.20 -9.55
C CYS A 23 25.76 -6.91 -8.11
N PRO A 24 26.22 -7.67 -7.10
CA PRO A 24 25.79 -7.48 -5.71
C PRO A 24 25.95 -6.04 -5.20
N GLU A 25 27.04 -5.37 -5.55
CA GLU A 25 27.32 -3.98 -5.16
C GLU A 25 26.28 -3.00 -5.72
N HIS A 26 26.06 -3.04 -7.04
CA HIS A 26 25.09 -2.18 -7.71
C HIS A 26 23.64 -2.55 -7.40
N GLN A 27 23.37 -3.81 -7.06
CA GLN A 27 22.05 -4.23 -6.57
C GLN A 27 21.78 -3.60 -5.21
N ALA A 28 22.72 -3.70 -4.27
CA ALA A 28 22.60 -3.08 -2.95
C ALA A 28 22.43 -1.56 -3.04
N GLU A 29 23.14 -0.88 -3.94
CA GLU A 29 22.95 0.55 -4.16
C GLU A 29 21.58 0.90 -4.75
N ALA A 30 21.13 0.15 -5.75
CA ALA A 30 19.81 0.33 -6.34
C ALA A 30 18.69 0.13 -5.29
N ASP A 31 18.86 -0.85 -4.41
CA ASP A 31 17.92 -1.12 -3.32
C ASP A 31 17.95 -0.02 -2.25
N ARG A 32 19.13 0.44 -1.83
CA ARG A 32 19.27 1.61 -0.93
C ARG A 32 18.58 2.84 -1.50
N ARG A 33 18.77 3.13 -2.79
CA ARG A 33 18.15 4.28 -3.44
C ARG A 33 16.63 4.12 -3.53
N ARG A 34 16.15 2.92 -3.88
CA ARG A 34 14.72 2.62 -3.88
C ARG A 34 14.12 2.84 -2.48
N GLU A 35 14.80 2.41 -1.43
CA GLU A 35 14.34 2.60 -0.04
C GLU A 35 14.39 4.08 0.38
N ALA A 36 15.45 4.82 0.02
CA ALA A 36 15.55 6.25 0.27
C ALA A 36 14.48 7.07 -0.48
N SER A 37 14.10 6.63 -1.68
CA SER A 37 13.03 7.23 -2.47
C SER A 37 11.63 6.80 -2.03
N ARG A 38 11.50 5.83 -1.12
CA ARG A 38 10.18 5.50 -0.56
C ARG A 38 9.77 6.61 0.40
N PRO A 39 8.65 7.32 0.13
CA PRO A 39 8.14 8.29 1.09
C PRO A 39 7.87 7.58 2.42
N SER A 40 8.23 8.23 3.52
CA SER A 40 8.02 7.67 4.86
C SER A 40 6.54 7.37 5.06
N TRP A 41 6.20 6.39 5.92
CA TRP A 41 4.81 6.04 6.21
C TRP A 41 3.98 7.27 6.65
N VAL A 42 4.64 8.21 7.33
CA VAL A 42 4.09 9.50 7.77
C VAL A 42 3.85 10.45 6.59
N GLN A 43 4.78 10.54 5.64
CA GLN A 43 4.62 11.35 4.41
C GLN A 43 3.55 10.79 3.47
N ARG A 44 3.37 9.45 3.46
CA ARG A 44 2.50 8.77 2.49
C ARG A 44 1.01 8.92 2.79
N TYR A 45 0.66 9.14 4.06
CA TYR A 45 -0.74 9.21 4.48
C TYR A 45 -1.06 10.43 5.36
N GLY A 46 -0.07 11.03 6.04
CA GLY A 46 -0.29 12.06 7.07
C GLY A 46 -0.85 11.45 8.37
N LYS A 47 -0.51 12.02 9.53
CA LYS A 47 -1.11 11.61 10.82
C LYS A 47 -2.64 11.73 10.80
N ASP A 48 -3.17 12.64 10.00
CA ASP A 48 -4.61 12.86 9.85
C ASP A 48 -5.34 11.67 9.24
N TRP A 49 -4.75 10.96 8.26
CA TRP A 49 -5.40 9.79 7.65
C TRP A 49 -5.59 8.64 8.64
N GLN A 50 -4.58 8.34 9.45
CA GLN A 50 -4.71 7.27 10.44
C GLN A 50 -5.86 7.54 11.41
N ARG A 51 -6.01 8.80 11.84
CA ARG A 51 -7.10 9.21 12.72
C ARG A 51 -8.46 9.12 12.02
N VAL A 52 -8.59 9.70 10.83
CA VAL A 52 -9.85 9.71 10.05
C VAL A 52 -10.27 8.28 9.70
N ALA A 53 -9.35 7.46 9.18
CA ALA A 53 -9.63 6.07 8.83
C ALA A 53 -10.07 5.25 10.03
N LYS A 54 -9.45 5.45 11.20
CA LYS A 54 -9.87 4.77 12.43
C LYS A 54 -11.28 5.19 12.85
N GLN A 55 -11.55 6.50 12.89
CA GLN A 55 -12.86 7.05 13.27
C GLN A 55 -13.98 6.57 12.34
N PHE A 56 -13.74 6.62 11.03
CA PHE A 56 -14.68 6.14 10.02
C PHE A 56 -15.01 4.66 10.22
N VAL A 57 -13.99 3.80 10.35
CA VAL A 57 -14.23 2.35 10.48
C VAL A 57 -14.90 2.01 11.81
N ASP A 58 -14.49 2.64 12.91
CA ASP A 58 -15.15 2.43 14.21
C ASP A 58 -16.63 2.82 14.15
N ALA A 59 -16.97 3.94 13.51
CA ALA A 59 -18.36 4.37 13.36
C ALA A 59 -19.16 3.39 12.49
N ALA A 60 -18.59 2.94 11.37
CA ALA A 60 -19.23 1.98 10.46
C ALA A 60 -19.47 0.61 11.12
N VAL A 61 -18.47 0.07 11.82
CA VAL A 61 -18.58 -1.21 12.54
C VAL A 61 -19.61 -1.13 13.68
N ARG A 62 -19.67 -0.01 14.41
CA ARG A 62 -20.70 0.22 15.44
C ARG A 62 -22.12 0.27 14.88
N ARG A 63 -22.29 0.72 13.62
CA ARG A 63 -23.57 0.69 12.90
C ARG A 63 -23.91 -0.67 12.32
N GLY A 64 -23.03 -1.67 12.47
CA GLY A 64 -23.22 -3.01 11.91
C GLY A 64 -22.99 -3.08 10.39
N GLU A 65 -22.29 -2.09 9.82
CA GLU A 65 -21.95 -2.10 8.40
C GLU A 65 -20.92 -3.18 8.08
N GLY A 66 -20.99 -3.70 6.86
CA GLY A 66 -20.07 -4.70 6.34
C GLY A 66 -19.20 -4.19 5.21
N CYS A 67 -18.22 -4.99 4.83
CA CYS A 67 -17.41 -4.75 3.64
C CYS A 67 -18.29 -4.55 2.40
N VAL A 68 -18.09 -3.46 1.66
CA VAL A 68 -18.89 -3.15 0.46
C VAL A 68 -18.80 -4.21 -0.64
N TYR A 69 -17.76 -5.06 -0.62
CA TYR A 69 -17.52 -6.07 -1.65
C TYR A 69 -18.00 -7.47 -1.28
N CYS A 70 -17.89 -7.85 -0.01
CA CYS A 70 -18.22 -9.21 0.43
C CYS A 70 -19.31 -9.27 1.49
N HIS A 71 -19.85 -8.12 1.90
CA HIS A 71 -20.89 -7.96 2.92
C HIS A 71 -20.56 -8.57 4.30
N GLN A 72 -19.30 -8.97 4.51
CA GLN A 72 -18.85 -9.44 5.82
C GLN A 72 -18.87 -8.27 6.80
N VAL A 73 -19.65 -8.44 7.87
CA VAL A 73 -19.76 -7.47 8.97
C VAL A 73 -18.47 -7.48 9.79
N GLY A 74 -18.03 -6.29 10.21
CA GLY A 74 -16.91 -6.16 11.13
C GLY A 74 -17.34 -6.59 12.54
N HIS A 75 -16.44 -7.26 13.27
CA HIS A 75 -16.65 -7.56 14.68
C HIS A 75 -15.50 -6.98 15.49
N TYR A 76 -15.83 -6.49 16.68
CA TYR A 76 -14.84 -6.20 17.71
C TYR A 76 -14.42 -7.51 18.37
N ASP A 77 -13.12 -7.69 18.57
CA ASP A 77 -12.62 -8.76 19.44
C ASP A 77 -12.88 -8.42 20.92
N GLU A 78 -12.51 -9.34 21.82
CA GLU A 78 -12.68 -9.18 23.27
C GLU A 78 -11.92 -7.96 23.83
N ALA A 79 -10.89 -7.48 23.12
CA ALA A 79 -10.14 -6.28 23.47
C ALA A 79 -10.76 -4.99 22.89
N GLY A 80 -11.92 -5.08 22.23
CA GLY A 80 -12.59 -3.94 21.60
C GLY A 80 -11.89 -3.43 20.34
N VAL A 81 -11.08 -4.28 19.70
CA VAL A 81 -10.35 -3.93 18.47
C VAL A 81 -10.98 -4.66 17.28
N HIS A 82 -11.20 -3.95 16.17
CA HIS A 82 -11.55 -4.60 14.90
C HIS A 82 -10.30 -4.62 14.00
N ASN A 83 -9.86 -5.80 13.59
CA ASN A 83 -8.65 -5.96 12.74
C ASN A 83 -8.98 -6.38 11.30
N SER A 84 -10.25 -6.70 11.04
CA SER A 84 -10.73 -7.23 9.77
C SER A 84 -11.14 -6.15 8.77
N MET A 85 -11.48 -4.95 9.25
CA MET A 85 -12.01 -3.84 8.45
C MET A 85 -11.03 -2.68 8.30
N THR A 86 -11.10 -1.99 7.17
CA THR A 86 -10.24 -0.88 6.77
C THR A 86 -11.04 0.16 5.99
N ALA A 87 -10.65 1.43 6.08
CA ALA A 87 -11.15 2.47 5.18
C ALA A 87 -10.45 2.36 3.82
N GLY A 88 -11.22 2.19 2.76
CA GLY A 88 -10.74 2.27 1.38
C GLY A 88 -11.27 3.54 0.72
N HIS A 89 -10.43 4.20 -0.08
CA HIS A 89 -10.86 5.32 -0.90
C HIS A 89 -11.70 4.84 -2.09
N ILE A 90 -12.85 5.47 -2.36
CA ILE A 90 -13.69 5.20 -3.54
C ILE A 90 -12.92 5.62 -4.80
N VAL A 91 -12.57 6.91 -4.88
CA VAL A 91 -11.60 7.48 -5.83
C VAL A 91 -10.21 7.44 -5.20
N ALA A 92 -9.23 6.86 -5.87
CA ALA A 92 -7.88 6.75 -5.30
C ALA A 92 -7.24 8.14 -5.15
N ARG A 93 -6.36 8.30 -4.15
CA ARG A 93 -5.65 9.57 -3.92
C ARG A 93 -4.79 9.99 -5.12
N GLU A 94 -4.28 9.04 -5.90
CA GLU A 94 -3.53 9.29 -7.13
C GLU A 94 -4.41 9.85 -8.27
N ASP A 95 -5.71 9.54 -8.22
CA ASP A 95 -6.72 10.01 -9.18
C ASP A 95 -7.47 11.26 -8.67
N GLY A 96 -6.98 11.91 -7.61
CA GLY A 96 -7.59 13.11 -7.01
C GLY A 96 -8.59 12.86 -5.88
N GLY A 97 -8.70 11.64 -5.37
CA GLY A 97 -9.56 11.33 -4.23
C GLY A 97 -9.14 11.98 -2.92
N THR A 98 -10.11 12.40 -2.11
CA THR A 98 -9.91 13.06 -0.82
C THR A 98 -9.98 12.07 0.36
N ASN A 99 -9.66 12.53 1.57
CA ASN A 99 -9.85 11.74 2.80
C ASN A 99 -11.21 12.01 3.46
N ASP A 100 -12.12 12.71 2.78
CA ASP A 100 -13.44 13.04 3.32
C ASP A 100 -14.28 11.77 3.42
N ASP A 101 -15.14 11.68 4.43
CA ASP A 101 -15.97 10.50 4.70
C ASP A 101 -16.79 10.07 3.46
N GLU A 102 -17.20 11.01 2.60
CA GLU A 102 -17.91 10.77 1.34
C GLU A 102 -17.09 9.98 0.30
N ASN A 103 -15.76 10.08 0.36
CA ASN A 103 -14.84 9.31 -0.49
C ASN A 103 -14.33 8.05 0.20
N LEU A 104 -14.85 7.69 1.38
CA LEU A 104 -14.45 6.50 2.12
C LEU A 104 -15.53 5.42 2.07
N GLN A 105 -15.08 4.18 2.02
CA GLN A 105 -15.94 3.01 2.09
C GLN A 105 -15.32 1.94 2.99
N LEU A 106 -16.18 1.16 3.64
CA LEU A 106 -15.78 0.08 4.52
C LEU A 106 -15.34 -1.13 3.68
N GLU A 107 -14.08 -1.55 3.83
CA GLU A 107 -13.52 -2.69 3.11
C GLU A 107 -12.83 -3.66 4.07
N CYS A 108 -13.07 -4.96 3.92
CA CYS A 108 -12.25 -5.94 4.66
C CYS A 108 -10.80 -5.94 4.12
N ARG A 109 -9.84 -6.31 4.97
CA ARG A 109 -8.41 -6.32 4.62
C ARG A 109 -8.12 -7.14 3.36
N HIS A 110 -8.86 -8.23 3.14
CA HIS A 110 -8.72 -9.09 1.97
C HIS A 110 -9.17 -8.36 0.68
N CYS A 111 -10.37 -7.78 0.68
CA CYS A 111 -10.92 -7.06 -0.47
C CYS A 111 -10.10 -5.81 -0.81
N ASN A 112 -9.68 -5.04 0.20
CA ASN A 112 -8.84 -3.85 0.02
C ASN A 112 -7.49 -4.21 -0.62
N SER A 113 -6.86 -5.30 -0.16
CA SER A 113 -5.61 -5.81 -0.75
C SER A 113 -5.78 -6.21 -2.22
N ARG A 114 -6.90 -6.87 -2.56
CA ARG A 114 -7.21 -7.28 -3.94
C ARG A 114 -7.45 -6.07 -4.86
N LYS A 115 -8.20 -5.07 -4.39
CA LYS A 115 -8.46 -3.80 -5.10
C LYS A 115 -7.17 -3.06 -5.44
N LYS A 116 -6.24 -2.96 -4.48
CA LYS A 116 -4.92 -2.34 -4.68
C LYS A 116 -4.05 -3.05 -5.71
N ARG A 117 -4.15 -4.39 -5.80
CA ARG A 117 -3.43 -5.16 -6.84
C ARG A 117 -4.00 -4.92 -8.23
N SER A 118 -5.32 -4.85 -8.37
CA SER A 118 -5.98 -4.59 -9.66
C SER A 118 -5.61 -3.23 -10.26
N ARG A 119 -5.41 -2.19 -9.42
CA ARG A 119 -5.00 -0.85 -9.87
C ARG A 119 -3.54 -0.75 -10.33
N LYS A 120 -2.64 -1.59 -9.81
CA LYS A 120 -1.21 -1.58 -10.14
C LYS A 120 -0.84 -2.37 -11.40
N GLY A 121 -1.84 -2.91 -12.11
CA GLY A 121 -1.67 -3.82 -13.24
C GLY A 121 -1.67 -3.16 -14.62
N THR A 122 -1.30 -1.89 -14.75
CA THR A 122 -1.16 -1.18 -16.03
C THR A 122 0.20 -0.53 -16.14
#